data_AF-A0AB94IY09-F1
#
_entry.id   AF-A0AB94IY09-F1
#
_cell.length_a   1.000
_cell.length_b   1.000
_cell.length_c   1.000
_cell.angle_alpha   90.00
_cell.angle_beta   90.00
_cell.angle_gamma   90.00
#
_symmetry.space_group_name_H-M   'P 1'
#
loop_
_entity.id
_entity.type
_entity.pdbx_description
1 polymer ?
#
loop_
_entity_poly.entity_id
_entity_poly.type
_entity_poly.pdbx_seq_one_letter_code
_entity_poly.pdbx_strand_id
1 'polypeptide(L)'
;MVMQTGMSRAPSDGRFTVLEPLDHIRQSILDIVSTPVGTRVMRPEYGSRVPRLVDQPVTKGWKLSVYTAVAEALHRWEPRVRVDRVRIDAVGPGVVELAILYRLQDGTTNEANVKVGRPK
;
A
#
# COMPACT_ATOMS: atom_id res chain seq x y z
N MET A 1 -23.56 -7.22 1.36
CA MET A 1 -22.16 -6.78 1.57
C MET A 1 -22.17 -5.26 1.61
N VAL A 2 -21.96 -4.64 2.78
CA VAL A 2 -22.02 -3.17 2.91
C VAL A 2 -20.74 -2.57 2.34
N MET A 3 -20.88 -1.74 1.30
CA MET A 3 -19.75 -1.03 0.69
C MET A 3 -19.22 0.01 1.67
N GLN A 4 -18.08 -0.25 2.31
CA GLN A 4 -17.42 0.70 3.23
C GLN A 4 -16.81 1.86 2.43
N THR A 5 -17.55 2.95 2.31
CA THR A 5 -17.04 4.26 1.92
C THR A 5 -16.29 4.91 3.08
N GLY A 6 -15.26 5.70 2.76
CA GLY A 6 -14.43 6.42 3.72
C GLY A 6 -14.11 7.82 3.22
N MET A 7 -13.48 8.65 4.06
CA MET A 7 -13.11 10.01 3.66
C MET A 7 -11.75 10.06 2.95
N SER A 8 -11.57 11.07 2.11
CA SER A 8 -10.28 11.36 1.49
C SER A 8 -9.22 11.73 2.54
N ARG A 9 -7.97 11.32 2.31
CA ARG A 9 -6.81 11.67 3.13
C ARG A 9 -6.42 13.13 2.96
N ALA A 10 -6.52 13.63 1.74
CA ALA A 10 -6.18 14.99 1.36
C ALA A 10 -7.39 15.65 0.68
N PRO A 11 -7.61 16.95 0.93
CA PRO A 11 -8.63 17.69 0.21
C PRO A 11 -8.15 17.95 -1.23
N SER A 12 -9.02 17.81 -2.22
CA SER A 12 -8.74 18.24 -3.61
C SER A 12 -8.84 19.75 -3.75
N ASP A 13 -9.94 20.33 -3.24
CA ASP A 13 -10.32 21.74 -3.38
C ASP A 13 -10.54 22.41 -2.02
N GLY A 14 -9.72 22.05 -1.02
CA GLY A 14 -9.87 22.51 0.36
C GLY A 14 -10.98 21.82 1.17
N ARG A 15 -11.67 20.82 0.60
CA ARG A 15 -12.68 20.01 1.28
C ARG A 15 -12.34 18.53 1.23
N PHE A 16 -12.58 17.82 2.34
CA PHE A 16 -12.56 16.36 2.38
C PHE A 16 -13.83 15.81 1.74
N THR A 17 -13.69 14.78 0.92
CA THR A 17 -14.82 14.16 0.22
C THR A 17 -15.00 12.71 0.68
N VAL A 18 -16.23 12.21 0.56
CA VAL A 18 -16.47 10.77 0.68
C VAL A 18 -15.97 10.12 -0.60
N LEU A 19 -15.10 9.13 -0.45
CA LEU A 19 -14.54 8.38 -1.57
C LEU A 19 -15.48 7.26 -1.97
N GLU A 20 -15.54 7.02 -3.28
CA GLU A 20 -16.09 5.80 -3.83
C GLU A 20 -15.33 4.57 -3.28
N PRO A 21 -15.98 3.40 -3.17
CA PRO A 21 -15.40 2.23 -2.52
C PRO A 21 -14.02 1.82 -3.07
N LEU A 22 -13.83 1.89 -4.39
CA LEU A 22 -12.56 1.54 -5.03
C LEU A 22 -11.45 2.54 -4.70
N ASP A 23 -11.74 3.83 -4.70
CA ASP A 23 -10.76 4.86 -4.36
C ASP A 23 -10.41 4.83 -2.89
N HIS A 24 -11.37 4.50 -2.02
CA HIS A 24 -11.12 4.24 -0.62
C HIS A 24 -10.18 3.04 -0.42
N ILE A 25 -10.34 1.96 -1.19
CA ILE A 25 -9.42 0.81 -1.17
C ILE A 25 -8.02 1.21 -1.64
N ARG A 26 -7.91 1.95 -2.74
CA ARG A 26 -6.60 2.45 -3.24
C ARG A 26 -5.91 3.33 -2.20
N GLN A 27 -6.64 4.22 -1.54
CA GLN A 27 -6.13 5.04 -0.44
C GLN A 27 -5.66 4.16 0.74
N SER A 28 -6.47 3.19 1.15
CA SER A 28 -6.13 2.25 2.22
C SER A 28 -4.84 1.46 1.91
N ILE A 29 -4.71 0.93 0.69
CA ILE A 29 -3.49 0.25 0.23
C ILE A 29 -2.27 1.18 0.35
N LEU A 30 -2.39 2.42 -0.12
CA LEU A 30 -1.32 3.40 -0.03
C LEU A 30 -0.93 3.68 1.42
N ASP A 31 -1.91 3.90 2.30
CA ASP A 31 -1.67 4.18 3.72
C ASP A 31 -1.00 2.99 4.43
N ILE A 32 -1.48 1.77 4.20
CA ILE A 32 -0.94 0.55 4.80
C ILE A 32 0.51 0.31 4.33
N VAL A 33 0.74 0.34 3.02
CA VAL A 33 2.04 -0.03 2.45
C VAL A 33 3.11 1.03 2.75
N SER A 34 2.75 2.32 2.75
CA SER A 34 3.71 3.41 3.02
C SER A 34 4.01 3.63 4.50
N THR A 35 3.14 3.19 5.42
CA THR A 35 3.34 3.37 6.86
C THR A 35 4.36 2.36 7.40
N PRO A 36 5.45 2.77 8.07
CA PRO A 36 6.38 1.82 8.68
C PRO A 36 5.77 1.16 9.93
N VAL A 37 5.87 -0.17 10.03
CA VAL A 37 5.49 -0.90 11.25
C VAL A 37 6.25 -0.37 12.47
N GLY A 38 5.54 -0.20 13.58
CA GLY A 38 6.06 0.31 14.86
C GLY A 38 5.91 1.82 15.06
N THR A 39 5.38 2.55 14.08
CA THR A 39 5.30 4.03 14.15
C THR A 39 3.97 4.57 14.65
N ARG A 40 2.89 3.77 14.63
CA ARG A 40 1.58 4.21 15.11
C ARG A 40 1.42 3.94 16.60
N VAL A 41 1.21 5.01 17.37
CA VAL A 41 1.16 5.01 18.85
C VAL A 41 0.21 3.94 19.42
N MET A 42 -1.03 3.87 18.92
CA MET A 42 -2.05 2.95 19.44
C MET A 42 -2.22 1.67 18.61
N ARG A 43 -1.42 1.50 17.54
CA ARG A 43 -1.49 0.35 16.61
C ARG A 43 -0.11 0.02 16.04
N PRO A 44 0.86 -0.37 16.87
CA PRO A 44 2.24 -0.54 16.43
C PRO A 44 2.40 -1.58 15.31
N GLU A 45 1.53 -2.58 15.20
CA GLU A 45 1.56 -3.60 14.15
C GLU A 45 1.03 -3.10 12.79
N TYR A 46 0.42 -1.91 12.75
CA TYR A 46 -0.11 -1.34 11.53
C TYR A 46 0.99 -0.88 10.59
N GLY A 47 0.79 -1.12 9.29
CA GLY A 47 1.70 -0.70 8.24
C GLY A 47 2.39 -1.88 7.56
N SER A 48 3.53 -1.60 6.94
CA SER A 48 4.36 -2.60 6.24
C SER A 48 5.84 -2.49 6.61
N ARG A 49 6.59 -3.53 6.22
CA ARG A 49 8.06 -3.56 6.30
C ARG A 49 8.73 -2.89 5.10
N VAL A 50 7.98 -2.51 4.06
CA VAL A 50 8.53 -1.93 2.82
C VAL A 50 9.41 -0.69 3.07
N PRO A 51 9.04 0.27 3.94
CA PRO A 51 9.90 1.42 4.22
C PRO A 51 11.31 1.06 4.70
N ARG A 52 11.48 -0.07 5.41
CA ARG A 52 12.79 -0.54 5.88
C ARG A 52 13.65 -1.15 4.77
N LEU A 53 13.05 -1.52 3.66
CA LEU A 53 13.72 -2.11 2.50
C LEU A 53 14.24 -1.05 1.54
N VAL A 54 13.69 0.17 1.56
CA VAL A 54 14.00 1.24 0.60
C VAL A 54 15.49 1.59 0.56
N ASP A 55 16.16 1.59 1.71
CA ASP A 55 17.59 1.91 1.84
C ASP A 55 18.51 0.68 1.71
N GLN A 56 17.96 -0.50 1.39
CA GLN A 56 18.74 -1.73 1.25
C GLN A 56 19.20 -1.99 -0.19
N PRO A 57 20.33 -2.71 -0.39
CA PRO A 57 20.78 -3.08 -1.73
C PRO A 57 19.75 -3.90 -2.51
N VAL A 58 19.52 -3.52 -3.78
CA VAL A 58 18.56 -4.20 -4.66
C VAL A 58 19.14 -5.52 -5.17
N THR A 59 18.67 -6.61 -4.58
CA THR A 59 19.03 -7.99 -4.94
C THR A 59 17.79 -8.81 -5.32
N LYS A 60 17.97 -10.05 -5.80
CA LYS A 60 16.83 -10.97 -6.01
C LYS A 60 16.08 -11.24 -4.70
N GLY A 61 16.81 -11.43 -3.60
CA GLY A 61 16.23 -11.61 -2.26
C GLY A 61 15.45 -10.38 -1.81
N TRP A 62 15.95 -9.18 -2.11
CA TRP A 62 15.26 -7.93 -1.82
C TRP A 62 13.89 -7.85 -2.51
N LYS A 63 13.80 -8.22 -3.80
CA LYS A 63 12.52 -8.24 -4.53
C LYS A 63 11.50 -9.16 -3.87
N LEU A 64 11.93 -10.34 -3.42
CA LEU A 64 11.08 -11.27 -2.67
C LEU A 64 10.63 -10.66 -1.34
N SER A 65 11.56 -10.04 -0.60
CA SER A 65 11.23 -9.35 0.66
C SER A 65 10.20 -8.24 0.49
N VAL A 66 10.29 -7.45 -0.60
CA VAL A 66 9.29 -6.43 -0.94
C VAL A 66 7.92 -7.07 -1.20
N TYR A 67 7.88 -8.11 -2.03
CA TYR A 67 6.63 -8.84 -2.30
C TYR A 67 5.99 -9.38 -1.01
N THR A 68 6.77 -10.08 -0.18
CA THR A 68 6.29 -10.65 1.08
C THR A 68 5.81 -9.56 2.03
N ALA A 69 6.54 -8.44 2.16
CA ALA A 69 6.16 -7.33 3.02
C ALA A 69 4.83 -6.68 2.60
N VAL A 70 4.59 -6.52 1.29
CA VAL A 70 3.31 -6.00 0.77
C VAL A 70 2.18 -7.01 0.99
N ALA A 71 2.41 -8.28 0.63
CA ALA A 71 1.40 -9.33 0.74
C ALA A 71 0.94 -9.55 2.18
N GLU A 72 1.88 -9.62 3.14
CA GLU A 72 1.57 -9.76 4.57
C GLU A 72 0.78 -8.57 5.11
N ALA A 73 1.20 -7.35 4.77
CA ALA A 73 0.56 -6.13 5.27
C ALA A 73 -0.88 -6.01 4.75
N LEU A 74 -1.09 -6.22 3.44
CA LEU A 74 -2.42 -6.14 2.84
C LEU A 74 -3.30 -7.31 3.27
N HIS A 75 -2.76 -8.52 3.40
CA HIS A 75 -3.53 -9.65 3.94
C HIS A 75 -4.05 -9.39 5.35
N ARG A 76 -3.25 -8.72 6.19
CA ARG A 76 -3.63 -8.40 7.57
C ARG A 76 -4.62 -7.24 7.66
N TRP A 77 -4.41 -6.18 6.90
CA TRP A 77 -5.08 -4.90 7.13
C TRP A 77 -6.15 -4.55 6.08
N GLU A 78 -6.17 -5.22 4.93
CA GLU A 78 -7.12 -4.95 3.85
C GLU A 78 -7.78 -6.24 3.34
N PRO A 79 -8.71 -6.85 4.11
CA PRO A 79 -9.33 -8.13 3.77
C PRO A 79 -10.23 -8.08 2.53
N ARG A 80 -10.51 -6.87 2.01
CA ARG A 80 -11.28 -6.68 0.77
C ARG A 80 -10.45 -6.99 -0.48
N VAL A 81 -9.11 -7.05 -0.36
CA VAL A 81 -8.20 -7.29 -1.48
C VAL A 81 -7.39 -8.56 -1.31
N ARG A 82 -7.17 -9.26 -2.42
CA ARG A 82 -6.21 -10.35 -2.54
C ARG A 82 -5.10 -9.91 -3.48
N VAL A 83 -3.85 -9.91 -3.01
CA VAL A 83 -2.70 -9.52 -3.84
C VAL A 83 -2.40 -10.63 -4.84
N ASP A 84 -2.44 -10.29 -6.13
CA ASP A 84 -2.11 -11.21 -7.22
C ASP A 84 -0.66 -11.03 -7.67
N ARG A 85 -0.18 -9.77 -7.73
CA ARG A 85 1.19 -9.46 -8.13
C ARG A 85 1.65 -8.14 -7.52
N VAL A 86 2.95 -8.06 -7.17
CA VAL A 86 3.63 -6.80 -6.86
C VAL A 86 4.76 -6.64 -7.86
N ARG A 87 4.74 -5.53 -8.58
CA ARG A 87 5.77 -5.13 -9.53
C ARG A 87 6.51 -3.91 -8.96
N ILE A 88 7.83 -3.91 -9.09
CA ILE A 88 8.66 -2.77 -8.74
C ILE A 88 8.91 -2.01 -10.04
N ASP A 89 8.35 -0.82 -10.14
CA ASP A 89 8.38 0.00 -11.35
C ASP A 89 9.62 0.88 -11.40
N ALA A 90 10.02 1.43 -10.24
CA ALA A 90 11.25 2.20 -10.10
C ALA A 90 11.86 2.02 -8.71
N VAL A 91 13.19 2.10 -8.66
CA VAL A 91 13.96 2.21 -7.43
C VAL A 91 14.89 3.41 -7.57
N GLY A 92 14.80 4.36 -6.65
CA GLY A 92 15.65 5.54 -6.60
C GLY A 92 16.21 5.78 -5.20
N PRO A 93 17.07 6.79 -5.02
CA PRO A 93 17.63 7.13 -3.71
C PRO A 93 16.54 7.44 -2.69
N GLY A 94 16.36 6.58 -1.70
CA GLY A 94 15.35 6.76 -0.64
C GLY A 94 13.89 6.57 -1.08
N VAL A 95 13.63 6.06 -2.28
CA VAL A 95 12.27 5.87 -2.80
C VAL A 95 12.12 4.60 -3.64
N VAL A 96 10.99 3.91 -3.50
CA VAL A 96 10.57 2.81 -4.37
C VAL A 96 9.15 3.06 -4.87
N GLU A 97 8.91 2.76 -6.15
CA GLU A 97 7.59 2.82 -6.78
C GLU A 97 7.12 1.40 -7.08
N LEU A 98 5.92 1.07 -6.61
CA LEU A 98 5.32 -0.25 -6.68
C LEU A 98 3.99 -0.19 -7.43
N ALA A 99 3.77 -1.13 -8.35
CA ALA A 99 2.47 -1.42 -8.93
C ALA A 99 1.92 -2.72 -8.32
N ILE A 100 0.80 -2.63 -7.61
CA ILE A 100 0.17 -3.73 -6.90
C ILE A 100 -1.09 -4.13 -7.67
N LEU A 101 -1.05 -5.28 -8.34
CA LEU A 101 -2.25 -5.90 -8.90
C LEU A 101 -2.94 -6.71 -7.81
N TYR A 102 -4.22 -6.44 -7.63
CA TYR A 102 -5.04 -7.10 -6.63
C TYR A 102 -6.42 -7.43 -7.17
N ARG A 103 -7.05 -8.42 -6.56
CA ARG A 103 -8.41 -8.83 -6.83
C ARG A 103 -9.31 -8.48 -5.68
N LEU A 104 -10.49 -7.95 -5.99
CA LEU A 104 -11.56 -7.73 -5.03
C LEU A 104 -12.33 -9.04 -4.76
N GLN A 105 -13.14 -9.06 -3.70
CA GLN A 105 -13.95 -10.22 -3.35
C GLN A 105 -14.97 -10.62 -4.42
N ASP A 106 -15.38 -9.67 -5.28
CA ASP A 106 -16.26 -9.91 -6.43
C ASP A 106 -15.54 -10.49 -7.66
N GLY A 107 -14.22 -10.70 -7.58
CA GLY A 107 -13.39 -11.21 -8.66
C GLY A 107 -12.78 -10.14 -9.58
N THR A 108 -13.15 -8.87 -9.41
CA THR A 108 -12.64 -7.76 -10.22
C THR A 108 -11.17 -7.53 -9.93
N THR A 109 -10.35 -7.45 -10.98
CA THR A 109 -8.92 -7.15 -10.87
C THR A 109 -8.69 -5.66 -11.05
N ASN A 110 -7.87 -5.09 -10.16
CA ASN A 110 -7.52 -3.68 -10.15
C ASN A 110 -6.01 -3.52 -9.88
N GLU A 111 -5.50 -2.33 -10.13
CA GLU A 111 -4.12 -1.95 -9.82
C GLU A 111 -4.10 -0.72 -8.90
N ALA A 112 -3.12 -0.68 -7.98
CA ALA A 112 -2.80 0.48 -7.18
C ALA A 112 -1.29 0.76 -7.29
N ASN A 113 -0.96 2.03 -7.52
CA ASN A 113 0.42 2.50 -7.55
C ASN A 113 0.78 3.13 -6.21
N VAL A 114 1.87 2.66 -5.61
CA VAL A 114 2.32 3.11 -4.28
C VAL A 114 3.77 3.55 -4.37
N LYS A 115 4.01 4.81 -3.99
CA LYS A 115 5.34 5.36 -3.76
C LYS A 115 5.67 5.26 -2.28
N VAL A 116 6.76 4.56 -1.93
CA VAL A 116 7.21 4.39 -0.55
C VAL A 116 8.57 5.04 -0.37
N GLY A 117 8.73 5.78 0.73
CA GLY A 117 9.92 6.57 1.02
C GLY A 117 9.80 8.02 0.55
N ARG A 118 10.92 8.74 0.57
CA ARG A 118 11.05 10.09 0.05
C ARG A 118 12.35 10.19 -0.74
N PRO A 119 12.35 10.80 -1.93
CA PRO A 119 13.59 11.07 -2.64
C PRO A 119 14.54 11.86 -1.72
N LYS A 120 15.80 11.43 -1.66
CA LYS A 120 16.87 12.10 -0.92
C LYS A 120 17.62 13.08 -1.82
#